data_AF-A0A3C1RNP7-F1
#
_entry.id   AF-A0A3C1RNP7-F1
#
_cell.length_a   1.000
_cell.length_b   1.000
_cell.length_c   1.000
_cell.angle_alpha   90.00
_cell.angle_beta   90.00
_cell.angle_gamma   90.00
#
_symmetry.space_group_name_H-M   'P 1'
#
loop_
_entity.id
_entity.type
_entity.pdbx_description
1 polymer ?
#
loop_
_entity_poly.entity_id
_entity_poly.type
_entity_poly.pdbx_seq_one_letter_code
_entity_poly.pdbx_strand_id
1 'polypeptide(L)'
;MLVFFIHGVATRDACYSSNLQQLIKTEFSHREEKNPHFYASFWGSALTDIGKIWNGIDEDLAHAKKKYSKSDSEEFLRYRTFREGLFSQFLGDFFTYMNPDKGREIRKIIAQQLYNFIKQNPNDSELHIVAHSLGTVILWDVLFSDRFSATDPALWIRAMIRELE
;
A
#
# COMPACT_ATOMS: atom_id res chain seq x y z
N MET A 1 -20.39 8.59 -2.54
CA MET A 1 -19.05 8.62 -1.93
C MET A 1 -18.16 7.53 -2.54
N LEU A 2 -16.92 7.89 -2.83
CA LEU A 2 -15.84 7.04 -3.31
C LEU A 2 -14.88 6.72 -2.16
N VAL A 3 -14.49 5.46 -2.00
CA VAL A 3 -13.53 5.02 -0.98
C VAL A 3 -12.41 4.23 -1.64
N PHE A 4 -11.21 4.83 -1.68
CA PHE A 4 -10.04 4.28 -2.34
C PHE A 4 -9.02 3.80 -1.30
N PHE A 5 -8.76 2.49 -1.26
CA PHE A 5 -7.77 1.91 -0.36
C PHE A 5 -6.40 1.85 -0.99
N ILE A 6 -5.36 2.13 -0.20
CA ILE A 6 -3.95 1.97 -0.57
C ILE A 6 -3.27 1.06 0.45
N HIS A 7 -2.83 -0.12 0.00
CA HIS A 7 -1.98 -0.98 0.82
C HIS A 7 -0.51 -0.84 0.44
N GLY A 8 0.32 -0.84 1.47
CA GLY A 8 1.75 -0.61 1.33
C GLY A 8 2.60 -1.80 1.00
N VAL A 9 2.29 -2.96 1.54
CA VAL A 9 3.02 -4.17 1.14
C VAL A 9 2.64 -4.50 -0.30
N ALA A 10 3.56 -5.11 -1.04
CA ALA A 10 3.42 -5.70 -2.37
C ALA A 10 2.26 -6.71 -2.50
N THR A 11 1.04 -6.26 -2.20
CA THR A 11 -0.13 -7.10 -2.25
C THR A 11 -0.43 -7.37 -3.72
N ARG A 12 -0.62 -8.66 -4.01
CA ARG A 12 -1.12 -9.15 -5.30
C ARG A 12 -2.61 -9.46 -5.24
N ASP A 13 -3.20 -9.37 -4.04
CA ASP A 13 -4.60 -9.60 -3.79
C ASP A 13 -5.29 -8.29 -3.45
N ALA A 14 -6.39 -7.98 -4.12
CA ALA A 14 -7.25 -6.83 -3.85
C ALA A 14 -8.16 -7.06 -2.62
N CYS A 15 -8.29 -8.31 -2.15
CA CYS A 15 -9.21 -8.68 -1.07
C CYS A 15 -8.74 -8.24 0.33
N TYR A 16 -7.56 -7.63 0.46
CA TYR A 16 -7.04 -7.17 1.77
C TYR A 16 -8.00 -6.23 2.51
N SER A 17 -8.84 -5.50 1.79
CA SER A 17 -9.78 -4.52 2.36
C SER A 17 -11.21 -5.06 2.47
N SER A 18 -11.49 -6.28 1.99
CA SER A 18 -12.86 -6.81 1.88
C SER A 18 -13.62 -6.81 3.20
N ASN A 19 -12.97 -7.18 4.31
CA ASN A 19 -13.60 -7.18 5.63
C ASN A 19 -14.05 -5.78 6.05
N LEU A 20 -13.18 -4.78 5.89
CA LEU A 20 -13.51 -3.40 6.24
C LEU A 20 -14.59 -2.84 5.29
N GLN A 21 -14.52 -3.13 4.00
CA GLN A 21 -15.58 -2.76 3.05
C GLN A 21 -16.93 -3.33 3.45
N GLN A 22 -16.99 -4.59 3.89
CA GLN A 22 -18.23 -5.23 4.33
C GLN A 22 -18.78 -4.55 5.58
N LEU A 23 -17.94 -4.27 6.58
CA LEU A 23 -18.36 -3.57 7.80
C LEU A 23 -18.91 -2.17 7.48
N ILE A 24 -18.26 -1.42 6.59
CA ILE A 24 -18.75 -0.09 6.17
C ILE A 24 -20.10 -0.22 5.46
N LYS A 25 -20.24 -1.15 4.51
CA LYS A 25 -21.51 -1.37 3.80
C LYS A 25 -22.64 -1.76 4.76
N THR A 26 -22.37 -2.62 5.74
CA THR A 26 -23.34 -3.03 6.75
C THR A 26 -23.81 -1.83 7.56
N GLU A 27 -22.89 -0.98 8.02
CA GLU A 27 -23.25 0.24 8.78
C GLU A 27 -24.06 1.24 7.95
N PHE A 28 -23.68 1.50 6.70
CA PHE A 28 -24.45 2.37 5.80
C PHE A 28 -25.86 1.82 5.55
N SER A 29 -25.97 0.50 5.36
CA SER A 29 -27.27 -0.15 5.17
C SER A 29 -28.15 -0.05 6.43
N HIS A 30 -27.56 -0.13 7.63
CA HIS A 30 -28.27 0.08 8.89
C HIS A 30 -28.80 1.51 9.06
N ARG A 31 -28.14 2.49 8.43
CA ARG A 31 -28.54 3.91 8.46
C ARG A 31 -29.45 4.31 7.30
N GLU A 32 -29.83 3.36 6.44
CA GLU A 32 -30.59 3.60 5.21
C GLU A 32 -29.90 4.57 4.24
N GLU A 33 -28.56 4.60 4.26
CA GLU A 33 -27.74 5.45 3.39
C GLU A 33 -27.28 4.70 2.12
N LYS A 34 -26.98 5.45 1.06
CA LYS A 34 -26.44 4.88 -0.19
C LYS A 34 -25.03 4.31 0.07
N ASN A 35 -24.84 3.04 -0.28
CA ASN A 35 -23.54 2.39 -0.14
C ASN A 35 -22.43 3.11 -0.92
N PRO A 36 -21.22 3.23 -0.34
CA PRO A 36 -20.08 3.79 -1.05
C PRO A 36 -19.59 2.88 -2.17
N HIS A 37 -18.93 3.48 -3.15
CA HIS A 37 -18.13 2.74 -4.13
C HIS A 37 -16.74 2.50 -3.52
N PHE A 38 -16.19 1.30 -3.69
CA PHE A 38 -14.90 0.93 -3.10
C PHE A 38 -13.93 0.47 -4.19
N TYR A 39 -12.66 0.82 -4.03
CA TYR A 39 -11.58 0.27 -4.85
C TYR A 39 -10.35 0.00 -3.99
N ALA A 40 -9.78 -1.19 -4.12
CA ALA A 40 -8.59 -1.61 -3.40
C ALA A 40 -7.36 -1.52 -4.31
N SER A 41 -6.55 -0.47 -4.16
CA SER A 41 -5.32 -0.31 -4.92
C SER A 41 -4.28 -1.35 -4.52
N PHE A 42 -3.58 -1.86 -5.52
CA PHE A 42 -2.49 -2.81 -5.38
C PHE A 42 -1.46 -2.59 -6.48
N TRP A 43 -0.20 -2.84 -6.17
CA TRP A 43 0.93 -2.60 -7.07
C TRP A 43 1.96 -3.73 -7.06
N GLY A 44 1.63 -4.90 -6.49
CA GLY A 44 2.50 -6.09 -6.50
C GLY A 44 2.86 -6.60 -7.91
N SER A 45 2.21 -6.10 -8.96
CA SER A 45 2.55 -6.34 -10.37
C SER A 45 3.74 -5.51 -10.86
N ALA A 46 4.08 -4.39 -10.23
CA ALA A 46 5.26 -3.58 -10.53
C ALA A 46 6.59 -4.29 -10.18
N LEU A 47 6.49 -5.47 -9.58
CA LEU A 47 7.53 -6.13 -8.78
C LEU A 47 7.90 -7.49 -9.36
N THR A 48 8.14 -7.55 -10.66
CA THR A 48 8.49 -8.81 -11.36
C THR A 48 9.80 -9.44 -10.91
N ASP A 49 10.71 -8.73 -10.22
CA ASP A 49 12.07 -9.20 -9.90
C ASP A 49 12.46 -9.21 -8.40
N ILE A 50 11.53 -8.99 -7.47
CA ILE A 50 11.87 -8.81 -6.04
C ILE A 50 12.24 -10.13 -5.33
N GLY A 51 11.98 -11.29 -5.95
CA GLY A 51 12.42 -12.58 -5.39
C GLY A 51 13.91 -12.61 -5.03
N LYS A 52 14.76 -11.89 -5.76
CA LYS A 52 16.20 -11.80 -5.47
C LYS A 52 16.54 -10.88 -4.29
N ILE A 53 15.78 -9.79 -4.10
CA ILE A 53 15.97 -8.87 -2.97
C ILE A 53 15.51 -9.54 -1.67
N TRP A 54 14.39 -10.29 -1.74
CA TRP A 54 13.90 -11.07 -0.61
C TRP A 54 14.92 -12.10 -0.13
N ASN A 55 15.48 -12.87 -1.06
CA ASN A 55 16.49 -13.87 -0.72
C ASN A 55 17.70 -13.25 -0.01
N GLY A 56 18.19 -12.09 -0.46
CA GLY A 56 19.33 -11.41 0.17
C GLY A 56 19.04 -10.89 1.59
N ILE A 57 17.84 -10.33 1.81
CA ILE A 57 17.45 -9.86 3.14
C ILE A 57 17.24 -11.04 4.10
N ASP A 58 16.65 -12.14 3.62
CA ASP A 58 16.44 -13.35 4.42
C ASP A 58 17.79 -14.03 4.78
N GLU A 59 18.76 -14.03 3.85
CA GLU A 59 20.14 -14.49 4.10
C GLU A 59 20.83 -13.63 5.17
N ASP A 60 20.75 -12.29 5.08
CA ASP A 60 21.35 -11.37 6.05
C ASP A 60 20.72 -11.50 7.45
N LEU A 61 19.40 -11.68 7.52
CA LEU A 61 18.68 -11.95 8.77
C LEU A 61 19.07 -13.31 9.37
N ALA A 62 19.22 -14.34 8.55
CA ALA A 62 19.71 -15.64 9.00
C ALA A 62 21.14 -15.56 9.55
N HIS A 63 22.01 -14.79 8.91
CA HIS A 63 23.36 -14.50 9.37
C HIS A 63 23.39 -13.73 10.69
N ALA A 64 22.54 -12.71 10.85
CA ALA A 64 22.40 -11.96 12.10
C ALA A 64 21.88 -12.85 13.25
N LYS A 65 20.90 -13.73 12.98
CA LYS A 65 20.34 -14.67 13.95
C LYS A 65 21.38 -15.65 14.49
N LYS A 66 22.28 -16.14 13.64
CA LYS A 66 23.41 -17.00 14.02
C LYS A 66 24.43 -16.28 14.93
N LYS A 67 24.53 -14.96 14.83
CA LYS A 67 25.46 -14.12 15.61
C LYS A 67 24.92 -13.78 17.02
N TYR A 68 23.60 -13.77 17.22
CA TYR A 68 22.96 -13.29 18.46
C TYR A 68 22.15 -14.34 19.24
N SER A 69 22.23 -15.63 18.92
CA SER A 69 21.49 -16.67 19.65
C SER A 69 22.13 -17.01 21.01
N LYS A 70 21.87 -16.21 22.03
CA LYS A 70 21.94 -16.65 23.42
C LYS A 70 20.60 -16.34 24.09
N SER A 71 19.92 -17.43 24.46
CA SER A 71 18.68 -17.56 25.24
C SER A 71 17.47 -16.77 24.76
N ASP A 72 16.41 -17.46 24.33
CA ASP A 72 15.09 -17.33 24.95
C ASP A 72 14.10 -18.34 24.35
N SER A 73 13.06 -18.64 25.12
CA SER A 73 12.06 -19.70 24.91
C SER A 73 11.44 -19.74 23.51
N GLU A 74 11.10 -20.95 23.04
CA GLU A 74 10.60 -21.22 21.68
C GLU A 74 9.35 -20.40 21.30
N GLU A 75 8.52 -20.02 22.27
CA GLU A 75 7.33 -19.21 22.03
C GLU A 75 7.68 -17.75 21.71
N PHE A 76 8.67 -17.16 22.40
CA PHE A 76 9.22 -15.84 22.09
C PHE A 76 9.90 -15.82 20.71
N LEU A 77 10.61 -16.90 20.36
CA LEU A 77 11.28 -17.05 19.06
C LEU A 77 10.29 -17.12 17.89
N ARG A 78 9.10 -17.71 18.08
CA ARG A 78 8.10 -17.84 17.02
C ARG A 78 7.46 -16.50 16.67
N TYR A 79 7.09 -15.69 17.67
CA TYR A 79 6.60 -14.33 17.44
C TYR A 79 7.68 -13.40 16.90
N ARG A 80 8.93 -13.58 17.34
CA ARG A 80 10.08 -12.82 16.83
C ARG A 80 10.37 -13.14 15.37
N THR A 81 10.42 -14.41 14.99
CA THR A 81 10.68 -14.83 13.60
C THR A 81 9.55 -14.38 12.66
N PHE A 82 8.29 -14.47 13.11
CA PHE A 82 7.14 -13.95 12.34
C PHE A 82 7.23 -12.43 12.13
N ARG A 83 7.58 -11.67 13.17
CA ARG A 83 7.76 -10.22 13.06
C ARG A 83 8.98 -9.85 12.22
N GLU A 84 10.09 -10.56 12.36
CA GLU A 84 11.30 -10.37 11.55
C GLU A 84 11.00 -10.58 10.05
N GLY A 85 10.23 -11.61 9.69
CA GLY A 85 9.78 -11.83 8.31
C GLY A 85 8.81 -10.76 7.79
N LEU A 86 7.93 -10.23 8.64
CA LEU A 86 7.06 -9.10 8.28
C LEU A 86 7.86 -7.80 8.12
N PHE A 87 8.86 -7.56 8.99
CA PHE A 87 9.73 -6.39 8.91
C PHE A 87 10.66 -6.47 7.71
N SER A 88 11.20 -7.66 7.37
CA SER A 88 11.97 -7.84 6.15
C SER A 88 11.10 -7.50 4.95
N GLN A 89 9.92 -8.12 4.84
CA GLN A 89 8.93 -7.87 3.78
C GLN A 89 8.52 -6.39 3.67
N PHE A 90 8.34 -5.71 4.79
CA PHE A 90 8.07 -4.28 4.78
C PHE A 90 9.28 -3.45 4.30
N LEU A 91 10.48 -3.76 4.78
CA LEU A 91 11.69 -3.01 4.43
C LEU A 91 12.05 -3.15 2.96
N GLY A 92 11.97 -4.34 2.38
CA GLY A 92 12.24 -4.53 0.95
C GLY A 92 11.22 -3.80 0.06
N ASP A 93 9.94 -3.76 0.45
CA ASP A 93 8.92 -2.97 -0.25
C ASP A 93 9.18 -1.47 -0.10
N PHE A 94 9.58 -1.01 1.08
CA PHE A 94 9.97 0.37 1.32
C PHE A 94 11.18 0.78 0.45
N PHE A 95 12.25 -0.01 0.42
CA PHE A 95 13.40 0.27 -0.44
C PHE A 95 13.04 0.24 -1.92
N THR A 96 12.12 -0.64 -2.31
CA THR A 96 11.61 -0.66 -3.68
C THR A 96 10.87 0.62 -4.03
N TYR A 97 10.04 1.14 -3.11
CA TYR A 97 9.38 2.43 -3.32
C TYR A 97 10.37 3.60 -3.35
N MET A 98 11.43 3.55 -2.55
CA MET A 98 12.45 4.60 -2.49
C MET A 98 13.36 4.62 -3.72
N ASN A 99 13.47 3.52 -4.45
CA ASN A 99 14.12 3.52 -5.76
C ASN A 99 13.36 4.46 -6.72
N PRO A 100 14.01 5.43 -7.37
CA PRO A 100 13.32 6.45 -8.17
C PRO A 100 12.42 5.87 -9.28
N ASP A 101 12.93 4.89 -10.04
CA ASP A 101 12.22 4.31 -11.18
C ASP A 101 11.06 3.43 -10.71
N LYS A 102 11.31 2.55 -9.74
CA LYS A 102 10.27 1.66 -9.20
C LYS A 102 9.21 2.42 -8.44
N GLY A 103 9.60 3.39 -7.62
CA GLY A 103 8.69 4.31 -6.95
C GLY A 103 7.81 5.06 -7.93
N ARG A 104 8.37 5.55 -9.04
CA ARG A 104 7.60 6.21 -10.10
C ARG A 104 6.58 5.27 -10.76
N GLU A 105 6.95 4.03 -11.06
CA GLU A 105 6.02 3.04 -11.62
C GLU A 105 4.91 2.66 -10.63
N ILE A 106 5.22 2.51 -9.34
CA ILE A 106 4.22 2.29 -8.29
C ILE A 106 3.22 3.45 -8.26
N ARG A 107 3.71 4.70 -8.24
CA ARG A 107 2.84 5.89 -8.27
C ARG A 107 2.01 5.95 -9.55
N LYS A 108 2.57 5.54 -10.70
CA LYS A 108 1.83 5.45 -11.98
C LYS A 108 0.66 4.48 -11.92
N ILE A 109 0.87 3.30 -11.33
CA ILE A 109 -0.19 2.29 -11.17
C ILE A 109 -1.29 2.82 -10.24
N ILE A 110 -0.91 3.40 -9.10
CA ILE A 110 -1.87 4.00 -8.16
C ILE A 110 -2.67 5.11 -8.86
N ALA A 111 -1.99 6.00 -9.60
CA ALA A 111 -2.63 7.08 -10.36
C ALA A 111 -3.63 6.54 -11.39
N GLN A 112 -3.25 5.52 -12.17
CA GLN A 112 -4.14 4.94 -13.17
C GLN A 112 -5.36 4.27 -12.54
N GLN A 113 -5.17 3.56 -11.43
CA GLN A 113 -6.25 2.91 -10.68
C GLN A 113 -7.22 3.95 -10.11
N LEU A 114 -6.71 5.03 -9.51
CA LEU A 114 -7.51 6.13 -9.00
C LEU A 114 -8.30 6.83 -10.12
N TYR A 115 -7.63 7.15 -11.24
CA TYR A 115 -8.27 7.76 -12.41
C TYR A 115 -9.45 6.91 -12.92
N ASN A 116 -9.22 5.61 -13.09
CA ASN A 116 -10.25 4.69 -13.57
C ASN A 116 -11.43 4.63 -12.59
N PHE A 117 -11.14 4.61 -11.29
CA PHE A 117 -12.16 4.54 -10.26
C PHE A 117 -13.04 5.80 -10.21
N ILE A 118 -12.44 6.99 -10.29
CA ILE A 118 -13.17 8.27 -10.36
C ILE A 118 -14.02 8.32 -11.63
N LYS A 119 -13.43 7.99 -12.79
CA LYS A 119 -14.11 8.03 -14.08
C LYS A 119 -15.31 7.08 -14.17
N GLN A 120 -15.24 5.92 -13.51
CA GLN A 120 -16.33 4.94 -13.47
C GLN A 120 -17.52 5.40 -12.61
N ASN A 121 -17.32 6.38 -11.74
CA ASN A 121 -18.32 6.86 -10.79
C ASN A 121 -18.46 8.40 -10.86
N PRO A 122 -18.84 8.97 -12.03
CA PRO A 122 -18.78 10.40 -12.29
C PRO A 122 -19.78 11.24 -11.46
N ASN A 123 -20.74 10.60 -10.81
CA ASN A 123 -21.78 11.27 -10.02
C ASN A 123 -21.41 11.42 -8.53
N ASP A 124 -20.25 10.90 -8.12
CA ASP A 124 -19.76 11.01 -6.74
C ASP A 124 -18.61 12.02 -6.69
N SER A 125 -18.79 13.12 -5.95
CA SER A 125 -17.77 14.16 -5.74
C SER A 125 -16.91 13.93 -4.50
N GLU A 126 -17.35 13.09 -3.58
CA GLU A 126 -16.66 12.86 -2.31
C GLU A 126 -15.68 11.67 -2.42
N LEU A 127 -14.38 11.91 -2.18
CA LEU A 127 -13.33 10.89 -2.18
C LEU A 127 -12.68 10.73 -0.80
N HIS A 128 -12.75 9.51 -0.27
CA HIS A 128 -12.06 9.07 0.94
C HIS A 128 -10.90 8.17 0.56
N ILE A 129 -9.70 8.48 1.04
CA ILE A 129 -8.52 7.64 0.83
C ILE A 129 -8.15 6.95 2.15
N VAL A 130 -8.16 5.62 2.15
CA VAL A 130 -7.81 4.80 3.32
C VAL A 130 -6.49 4.11 3.07
N ALA A 131 -5.44 4.49 3.80
CA ALA A 131 -4.10 3.96 3.60
C ALA A 131 -3.60 3.17 4.83
N HIS A 132 -2.89 2.07 4.58
CA HIS A 132 -2.34 1.22 5.64
C HIS A 132 -0.87 0.86 5.40
N SER A 133 -0.09 0.79 6.49
CA SER A 133 1.33 0.40 6.49
C SER A 133 2.14 1.28 5.52
N LEU A 134 2.95 0.70 4.62
CA LEU A 134 3.71 1.46 3.60
C LEU A 134 2.79 2.30 2.69
N GLY A 135 1.49 1.98 2.58
CA GLY A 135 0.53 2.72 1.77
C GLY A 135 0.29 4.10 2.36
N THR A 136 0.36 4.21 3.68
CA THR A 136 0.31 5.49 4.39
C THR A 136 1.54 6.34 4.08
N VAL A 137 2.73 5.73 4.07
CA VAL A 137 3.98 6.42 3.71
C VAL A 137 3.95 6.87 2.25
N ILE A 138 3.52 6.01 1.33
CA ILE A 138 3.36 6.34 -0.09
C ILE A 138 2.38 7.50 -0.27
N LEU A 139 1.22 7.45 0.41
CA LEU A 139 0.23 8.52 0.34
C LEU A 139 0.81 9.84 0.86
N TRP A 140 1.50 9.83 2.00
CA TRP A 140 2.15 11.01 2.56
C TRP A 140 3.21 11.59 1.64
N ASP A 141 4.10 10.76 1.09
CA ASP A 141 5.10 11.20 0.13
C ASP A 141 4.44 11.80 -1.11
N VAL A 142 3.44 11.11 -1.67
CA VAL A 142 2.65 11.60 -2.81
C VAL A 142 1.95 12.91 -2.52
N LEU A 143 1.42 13.15 -1.32
CA LEU A 143 0.68 14.39 -1.02
C LEU A 143 1.59 15.57 -0.68
N PHE A 144 2.70 15.34 0.01
CA PHE A 144 3.44 16.41 0.68
C PHE A 144 4.87 16.62 0.18
N SER A 145 5.46 15.65 -0.52
CA SER A 145 6.86 15.77 -0.97
C SER A 145 7.00 16.74 -2.15
N ASP A 146 8.03 17.58 -2.13
CA ASP A 146 8.38 18.50 -3.22
C ASP A 146 9.42 17.91 -4.19
N ARG A 147 9.92 16.70 -3.91
CA ARG A 147 10.99 16.05 -4.67
C ARG A 147 10.63 15.61 -6.09
N PHE A 148 9.35 15.69 -6.47
CA PHE A 148 8.86 15.12 -7.73
C PHE A 148 9.06 16.06 -8.92
N SER A 149 9.47 15.49 -10.05
CA SER A 149 9.52 16.23 -11.31
C SER A 149 8.12 16.52 -11.85
N ALA A 150 8.02 17.49 -12.77
CA ALA A 150 6.75 17.88 -13.39
C ALA A 150 6.02 16.74 -14.14
N THR A 151 6.72 15.65 -14.46
CA THR A 151 6.18 14.48 -15.18
C THR A 151 5.97 13.27 -14.27
N ASP A 152 6.07 13.45 -12.95
CA ASP A 152 5.85 12.38 -11.99
C ASP A 152 4.35 12.13 -11.76
N PRO A 153 3.89 10.86 -11.74
CA PRO A 153 2.50 10.51 -11.46
C PRO A 153 1.98 10.98 -10.09
N ALA A 154 2.85 11.30 -9.13
CA ALA A 154 2.45 11.93 -7.87
C ALA A 154 1.62 13.20 -8.11
N LEU A 155 2.03 14.02 -9.09
CA LEU A 155 1.34 15.27 -9.40
C LEU A 155 -0.03 15.02 -10.04
N TRP A 156 -0.19 13.91 -10.78
CA TRP A 156 -1.50 13.51 -11.33
C TRP A 156 -2.46 13.10 -10.22
N ILE A 157 -1.97 12.36 -9.21
CA ILE A 157 -2.78 11.99 -8.03
C ILE A 157 -3.26 13.25 -7.30
N ARG A 158 -2.36 14.22 -7.08
CA ARG A 158 -2.72 15.51 -6.47
C ARG A 158 -3.77 16.26 -7.28
N ALA A 159 -3.62 16.31 -8.60
CA ALA A 159 -4.58 16.97 -9.48
C ALA A 159 -5.97 16.32 -9.38
N MET A 160 -6.06 15.00 -9.48
CA MET A 160 -7.33 14.27 -9.35
C MET A 160 -8.02 14.49 -8.00
N ILE A 161 -7.26 14.58 -6.90
CA ILE A 161 -7.82 14.87 -5.58
C ILE A 161 -8.39 16.30 -5.54
N ARG A 162 -7.69 17.28 -6.12
CA ARG A 162 -8.14 18.68 -6.15
C ARG A 162 -9.31 18.94 -7.07
N GLU A 163 -9.41 18.19 -8.18
CA GLU A 163 -10.49 18.35 -9.17
C GLU A 163 -11.84 17.79 -8.70
N LEU A 164 -11.87 17.03 -7.58
CA LEU A 164 -13.09 16.51 -6.98
C LEU A 164 -13.72 17.46 -5.93
N GLU A 165 -12.97 18.48 -5.48
CA GLU A 165 -13.48 19.57 -4.63
C GLU A 165 -14.24 20.61 -5.44
#